data_AF-A0A0B0EMY8-F1
#
_entry.id   AF-A0A0B0EMY8-F1
#
_cell.length_a   1.000
_cell.length_b   1.000
_cell.length_c   1.000
_cell.angle_alpha   90.00
_cell.angle_beta   90.00
_cell.angle_gamma   90.00
#
_symmetry.space_group_name_H-M   'P 1'
#
loop_
_entity.id
_entity.type
_entity.pdbx_description
1 polymer ?
#
loop_
_entity_poly.entity_id
_entity_poly.type
_entity_poly.pdbx_seq_one_letter_code
_entity_poly.pdbx_strand_id
1 'polypeptide(L)'
;MNDSDNNIKIGAYVYPGWHACAERDSKFPSGWSEWDLVLNAPERFPNHNQPRLPADGTYDDSVPSTAQKQVGLARKYGVDFFVHGFFWSRGKRVFESALDNGFLGTDGGGDFPFSLMWANRMPRGILPVKHKSSHNIGPGRLVYTDPDDFVELIKFLEERYFSKPNYFHINEMPMFSIFDSTFFLRQLGEGLASLAIHKAKDYLRRKGYPGLHLIAINPAPAKIDEFMKAGFDSISHYVWLPDWKGEYQQDYGKLVKKRSSEWKGFADKSGLTYFPSVSPGWDATPRAAVKGYHMTERYPWWPVVVNEDPALFSDFLSRAIKHTKEFNKPQLTFIASWNEWSEGHYLEPDKRFGTAWLEAVRKAKQDAF
;
A
#
# COMPACT_ATOMS: atom_id res chain seq x y z
N MET A 1 3.98 34.58 0.23
CA MET A 1 3.70 33.18 -0.15
C MET A 1 4.70 32.34 0.61
N ASN A 2 4.24 31.59 1.62
CA ASN A 2 5.13 30.79 2.45
C ASN A 2 5.63 29.57 1.67
N ASP A 3 6.88 29.19 1.87
CA ASP A 3 7.59 28.04 1.28
C ASP A 3 6.90 26.67 1.47
N SER A 4 5.80 26.62 2.23
CA SER A 4 5.05 25.39 2.54
C SER A 4 4.10 24.93 1.43
N ASP A 5 3.74 25.78 0.47
CA ASP A 5 2.76 25.45 -0.58
C ASP A 5 3.34 24.72 -1.81
N ASN A 6 4.67 24.48 -1.83
CA ASN A 6 5.37 24.06 -3.06
C ASN A 6 6.20 22.76 -2.96
N ASN A 7 6.16 22.02 -1.83
CA ASN A 7 6.99 20.82 -1.68
C ASN A 7 6.17 19.54 -1.84
N ILE A 8 6.32 18.88 -2.99
CA ILE A 8 5.70 17.58 -3.24
C ILE A 8 6.10 16.55 -2.17
N LYS A 9 5.10 15.83 -1.66
CA LYS A 9 5.28 14.73 -0.71
C LYS A 9 5.16 13.38 -1.42
N ILE A 10 6.10 12.49 -1.14
CA ILE A 10 6.14 11.12 -1.65
C ILE A 10 5.97 10.17 -0.45
N GLY A 11 4.81 9.50 -0.38
CA GLY A 11 4.56 8.46 0.61
C GLY A 11 4.89 7.07 0.06
N ALA A 12 5.46 6.19 0.87
CA ALA A 12 5.62 4.78 0.49
C ALA A 12 4.75 3.88 1.37
N TYR A 13 3.99 2.97 0.76
CA TYR A 13 3.25 1.98 1.52
C TYR A 13 4.18 0.95 2.17
N VAL A 14 3.89 0.53 3.40
CA VAL A 14 4.69 -0.45 4.14
C VAL A 14 3.82 -1.66 4.49
N TYR A 15 4.24 -2.83 4.04
CA TYR A 15 3.65 -4.11 4.42
C TYR A 15 4.21 -4.55 5.79
N PRO A 16 3.35 -4.82 6.80
CA PRO A 16 3.78 -5.10 8.18
C PRO A 16 4.03 -6.60 8.45
N GLY A 17 4.24 -7.42 7.42
CA GLY A 17 4.19 -8.88 7.54
C GLY A 17 5.55 -9.57 7.41
N TRP A 18 6.65 -9.01 7.89
CA TRP A 18 7.99 -9.62 7.83
C TRP A 18 8.50 -10.21 9.15
N HIS A 19 7.60 -10.55 10.07
CA HIS A 19 7.90 -11.20 11.34
C HIS A 19 7.02 -12.44 11.58
N ALA A 20 7.43 -13.28 12.53
CA ALA A 20 6.59 -14.36 13.05
C ALA A 20 5.55 -13.77 14.03
N CYS A 21 4.33 -14.31 14.02
CA CYS A 21 3.28 -13.89 14.94
C CYS A 21 2.34 -15.05 15.28
N ALA A 22 1.59 -14.94 16.38
CA ALA A 22 0.70 -16.00 16.84
C ALA A 22 -0.33 -16.42 15.79
N GLU A 23 -0.87 -15.47 15.02
CA GLU A 23 -1.81 -15.77 13.93
C GLU A 23 -1.18 -16.62 12.83
N ARG A 24 0.10 -16.40 12.53
CA ARG A 24 0.85 -17.19 11.55
C ARG A 24 1.27 -18.54 12.12
N ASP A 25 1.83 -18.57 13.33
CA ASP A 25 2.26 -19.82 13.99
C ASP A 25 1.09 -20.80 14.20
N SER A 26 -0.16 -20.33 14.25
CA SER A 26 -1.34 -21.20 14.30
C SER A 26 -1.62 -21.97 12.99
N LYS A 27 -0.97 -21.61 11.87
CA LYS A 27 -1.22 -22.15 10.52
C LYS A 27 0.05 -22.56 9.77
N PHE A 28 1.20 -22.10 10.23
CA PHE A 28 2.52 -22.33 9.64
C PHE A 28 3.48 -22.88 10.69
N PRO A 29 4.61 -23.50 10.30
CA PRO A 29 5.66 -23.88 11.24
C PRO A 29 6.09 -22.68 12.11
N SER A 30 6.48 -22.93 13.35
CA SER A 30 6.93 -21.88 14.27
C SER A 30 8.10 -21.09 13.67
N GLY A 31 8.04 -19.76 13.75
CA GLY A 31 9.06 -18.86 13.20
C GLY A 31 8.88 -18.54 11.71
N TRP A 32 7.80 -19.02 11.09
CA TRP A 32 7.50 -18.75 9.68
C TRP A 32 7.17 -17.28 9.43
N SER A 33 7.68 -16.75 8.32
CA SER A 33 7.29 -15.46 7.77
C SER A 33 7.15 -15.56 6.25
N GLU A 34 6.66 -14.51 5.59
CA GLU A 34 6.60 -14.52 4.12
C GLU A 34 7.99 -14.58 3.45
N TRP A 35 9.08 -14.40 4.20
CA TRP A 35 10.44 -14.64 3.68
C TRP A 35 10.61 -16.07 3.16
N ASP A 36 9.98 -17.05 3.79
CA ASP A 36 10.00 -18.44 3.33
C ASP A 36 9.48 -18.59 1.90
N LEU A 37 8.54 -17.75 1.47
CA LEU A 37 8.02 -17.75 0.10
C LEU A 37 9.01 -17.10 -0.87
N VAL A 38 9.60 -15.99 -0.47
CA VAL A 38 10.52 -15.20 -1.30
C VAL A 38 11.82 -15.97 -1.54
N LEU A 39 12.42 -16.52 -0.47
CA LEU A 39 13.68 -17.26 -0.54
C LEU A 39 13.59 -18.54 -1.40
N ASN A 40 12.41 -19.15 -1.46
CA ASN A 40 12.17 -20.42 -2.16
C ASN A 40 11.37 -20.24 -3.46
N ALA A 41 11.19 -19.00 -3.95
CA ALA A 41 10.42 -18.74 -5.16
C ALA A 41 11.15 -19.30 -6.40
N PRO A 42 10.56 -20.25 -7.14
CA PRO A 42 11.18 -20.78 -8.34
C PRO A 42 10.93 -19.87 -9.54
N GLU A 43 11.81 -19.98 -10.54
CA GLU A 43 11.51 -19.50 -11.89
C GLU A 43 10.23 -20.15 -12.43
N ARG A 44 9.42 -19.36 -13.14
CA ARG A 44 8.12 -19.79 -13.70
C ARG A 44 8.11 -19.80 -15.22
N PHE A 45 9.16 -19.28 -15.84
CA PHE A 45 9.38 -19.20 -17.27
C PHE A 45 10.85 -18.85 -17.52
N PRO A 46 11.38 -19.03 -18.75
CA PRO A 46 12.77 -18.73 -19.03
C PRO A 46 13.15 -17.28 -18.68
N ASN A 47 14.26 -17.08 -17.98
CA ASN A 47 14.76 -15.78 -17.51
C ASN A 47 13.83 -15.07 -16.53
N HIS A 48 12.97 -15.80 -15.82
CA HIS A 48 12.14 -15.23 -14.77
C HIS A 48 13.02 -14.76 -13.60
N ASN A 49 12.91 -13.48 -13.21
CA ASN A 49 13.67 -12.92 -12.09
C ASN A 49 13.08 -13.37 -10.73
N GLN A 50 13.26 -14.65 -10.39
CA GLN A 50 12.97 -15.23 -9.08
C GLN A 50 14.05 -16.25 -8.68
N PRO A 51 14.46 -16.30 -7.41
CA PRO A 51 13.96 -15.49 -6.29
C PRO A 51 14.49 -14.04 -6.31
N ARG A 52 13.65 -13.07 -5.95
CA ARG A 52 14.05 -11.66 -5.72
C ARG A 52 14.52 -11.48 -4.28
N LEU A 53 15.82 -11.30 -4.07
CA LEU A 53 16.43 -11.33 -2.74
C LEU A 53 16.85 -9.93 -2.25
N PRO A 54 16.63 -9.59 -0.96
CA PRO A 54 17.17 -8.37 -0.36
C PRO A 54 18.70 -8.32 -0.39
N ALA A 55 19.26 -7.13 -0.58
CA ALA A 55 20.70 -6.93 -0.62
C ALA A 55 21.39 -7.34 0.70
N ASP A 56 20.74 -7.04 1.83
CA ASP A 56 21.28 -7.27 3.18
C ASP A 56 20.70 -8.51 3.88
N GLY A 57 19.96 -9.34 3.14
CA GLY A 57 19.26 -10.51 3.70
C GLY A 57 17.90 -10.18 4.32
N THR A 58 17.29 -11.17 4.94
CA THR A 58 15.96 -11.05 5.56
C THR A 58 16.04 -10.30 6.89
N TYR A 59 14.91 -9.74 7.32
CA TYR A 59 14.79 -8.99 8.58
C TYR A 59 13.48 -9.30 9.28
N ASP A 60 13.39 -8.92 10.56
CA ASP A 60 12.15 -8.90 11.34
C ASP A 60 11.71 -7.43 11.48
N ASP A 61 10.53 -7.09 10.96
CA ASP A 61 9.99 -5.72 10.98
C ASP A 61 9.37 -5.32 12.32
N SER A 62 9.26 -6.23 13.28
CA SER A 62 8.88 -5.92 14.67
C SER A 62 10.03 -5.37 15.52
N VAL A 63 11.25 -5.34 14.97
CA VAL A 63 12.45 -4.85 15.65
C VAL A 63 12.72 -3.37 15.30
N PRO A 64 12.91 -2.47 16.28
CA PRO A 64 13.17 -1.05 16.03
C PRO A 64 14.31 -0.74 15.07
N SER A 65 15.40 -1.52 15.12
CA SER A 65 16.57 -1.31 14.26
C SER A 65 16.31 -1.56 12.78
N THR A 66 15.29 -2.36 12.44
CA THR A 66 14.81 -2.53 11.06
C THR A 66 14.22 -1.21 10.57
N ALA A 67 13.28 -0.65 11.32
CA ALA A 67 12.62 0.61 10.98
C ALA A 67 13.62 1.79 10.95
N GLN A 68 14.63 1.83 11.84
CA GLN A 68 15.72 2.82 11.79
C GLN A 68 16.47 2.80 10.45
N LYS A 69 16.84 1.61 9.97
CA LYS A 69 17.52 1.46 8.67
C LYS A 69 16.62 1.90 7.52
N GLN A 70 15.36 1.50 7.57
CA GLN A 70 14.37 1.85 6.54
C GLN A 70 14.14 3.36 6.48
N VAL A 71 13.94 4.02 7.62
CA VAL A 71 13.81 5.48 7.71
C VAL A 71 15.08 6.20 7.25
N GLY A 72 16.26 5.69 7.60
CA GLY A 72 17.54 6.24 7.14
C GLY A 72 17.65 6.26 5.61
N LEU A 73 17.23 5.17 4.95
CA LEU A 73 17.17 5.09 3.50
C LEU A 73 16.07 6.01 2.92
N ALA A 74 14.87 5.99 3.51
CA ALA A 74 13.75 6.82 3.06
C ALA A 74 14.13 8.31 3.04
N ARG A 75 14.70 8.82 4.14
CA ARG A 75 15.21 10.20 4.24
C ARG A 75 16.30 10.48 3.20
N LYS A 76 17.27 9.57 3.05
CA LYS A 76 18.39 9.73 2.12
C LYS A 76 17.95 9.84 0.66
N TYR A 77 16.87 9.13 0.30
CA TYR A 77 16.44 9.00 -1.10
C TYR A 77 15.13 9.73 -1.44
N GLY A 78 14.56 10.47 -0.49
CA GLY A 78 13.48 11.42 -0.76
C GLY A 78 12.07 10.88 -0.59
N VAL A 79 11.89 9.75 0.10
CA VAL A 79 10.57 9.33 0.61
C VAL A 79 10.28 10.14 1.87
N ASP A 80 9.13 10.81 1.92
CA ASP A 80 8.79 11.78 2.97
C ASP A 80 8.04 11.18 4.15
N PHE A 81 7.32 10.08 3.93
CA PHE A 81 6.53 9.42 4.97
C PHE A 81 6.18 7.98 4.58
N PHE A 82 5.81 7.18 5.58
CA PHE A 82 5.32 5.81 5.38
C PHE A 82 3.81 5.70 5.57
N VAL A 83 3.18 4.83 4.79
CA VAL A 83 1.76 4.44 4.97
C VAL A 83 1.72 2.98 5.41
N HIS A 84 1.61 2.73 6.71
CA HIS A 84 1.62 1.37 7.23
C HIS A 84 0.28 0.68 6.98
N GLY A 85 0.35 -0.55 6.46
CA GLY A 85 -0.79 -1.45 6.45
C GLY A 85 -1.26 -1.71 7.87
N PHE A 86 -2.55 -1.50 8.12
CA PHE A 86 -3.16 -1.64 9.44
C PHE A 86 -4.33 -2.62 9.36
N PHE A 87 -4.29 -3.67 10.19
CA PHE A 87 -5.34 -4.69 10.23
C PHE A 87 -6.25 -4.49 11.44
N TRP A 88 -7.54 -4.38 11.17
CA TRP A 88 -8.60 -4.30 12.17
C TRP A 88 -9.79 -5.13 11.72
N SER A 89 -10.40 -5.85 12.66
CA SER A 89 -11.67 -6.55 12.47
C SER A 89 -12.40 -6.61 13.82
N ARG A 90 -13.27 -5.63 14.11
CA ARG A 90 -14.06 -5.57 15.35
C ARG A 90 -13.22 -5.73 16.62
N GLY A 91 -12.16 -4.94 16.75
CA GLY A 91 -11.23 -5.00 17.86
C GLY A 91 -10.06 -5.98 17.69
N LYS A 92 -10.17 -6.94 16.76
CA LYS A 92 -9.05 -7.84 16.46
C LYS A 92 -8.03 -7.16 15.55
N ARG A 93 -6.75 -7.23 15.93
CA ARG A 93 -5.60 -6.81 15.11
C ARG A 93 -4.76 -8.00 14.67
N VAL A 94 -3.90 -7.77 13.68
CA VAL A 94 -2.88 -8.71 13.18
C VAL A 94 -1.69 -7.89 12.70
N PHE A 95 -0.47 -8.42 12.87
CA PHE A 95 0.79 -7.78 12.45
C PHE A 95 1.08 -6.42 13.09
N GLU A 96 0.43 -6.10 14.21
CA GLU A 96 0.64 -4.82 14.89
C GLU A 96 2.09 -4.60 15.33
N SER A 97 2.84 -5.66 15.62
CA SER A 97 4.20 -5.55 16.15
C SER A 97 5.14 -4.81 15.21
N ALA A 98 4.93 -4.88 13.89
CA ALA A 98 5.73 -4.11 12.94
C ALA A 98 5.57 -2.60 13.11
N LEU A 99 4.35 -2.14 13.44
CA LEU A 99 4.08 -0.73 13.73
C LEU A 99 4.39 -0.38 15.19
N ASP A 100 3.80 -1.11 16.14
CA ASP A 100 3.81 -0.75 17.56
C ASP A 100 5.20 -0.93 18.19
N ASN A 101 5.88 -2.03 17.88
CA ASN A 101 7.19 -2.37 18.44
C ASN A 101 8.32 -1.99 17.50
N GLY A 102 8.14 -2.19 16.19
CA GLY A 102 9.11 -1.82 15.16
C GLY A 102 9.14 -0.30 14.97
N PHE A 103 8.18 0.23 14.22
CA PHE A 103 8.19 1.64 13.78
C PHE A 103 7.97 2.68 14.91
N LEU A 104 7.16 2.37 15.93
CA LEU A 104 6.84 3.26 17.05
C LEU A 104 7.55 2.87 18.34
N GLY A 105 8.35 1.80 18.32
CA GLY A 105 9.17 1.39 19.46
C GLY A 105 10.24 2.41 19.81
N THR A 106 10.95 2.18 20.91
CA THR A 106 12.05 3.06 21.35
C THR A 106 13.07 3.23 20.23
N ASP A 107 13.26 4.49 19.82
CA ASP A 107 14.10 4.91 18.68
C ASP A 107 13.72 4.29 17.33
N GLY A 108 12.53 3.69 17.22
CA GLY A 108 12.09 2.80 16.14
C GLY A 108 11.57 3.46 14.87
N GLY A 109 11.87 4.70 14.54
CA GLY A 109 11.35 5.43 13.37
C GLY A 109 11.42 6.92 13.60
N GLY A 110 11.56 7.30 14.88
CA GLY A 110 11.89 8.64 15.33
C GLY A 110 10.75 9.60 15.03
N ASP A 111 11.12 10.75 14.49
CA ASP A 111 10.23 11.80 14.00
C ASP A 111 9.82 11.59 12.54
N PHE A 112 10.17 10.45 11.91
CA PHE A 112 9.79 10.22 10.51
C PHE A 112 8.26 10.16 10.37
N PRO A 113 7.67 10.91 9.44
CA PRO A 113 6.22 10.97 9.36
C PRO A 113 5.58 9.65 8.90
N PHE A 114 4.38 9.36 9.39
CA PHE A 114 3.64 8.16 9.01
C PHE A 114 2.12 8.36 8.99
N SER A 115 1.42 7.54 8.21
CA SER A 115 -0.03 7.39 8.27
C SER A 115 -0.43 5.92 8.12
N LEU A 116 -1.73 5.63 8.16
CA LEU A 116 -2.25 4.27 8.17
C LEU A 116 -3.19 4.00 6.98
N MET A 117 -3.11 2.77 6.48
CA MET A 117 -4.06 2.21 5.51
C MET A 117 -4.75 1.00 6.12
N TRP A 118 -6.07 1.06 6.30
CA TRP A 118 -6.85 -0.09 6.72
C TRP A 118 -6.88 -1.14 5.62
N ALA A 119 -6.13 -2.21 5.85
CA ALA A 119 -6.18 -3.43 5.07
C ALA A 119 -7.45 -4.22 5.46
N ASN A 120 -8.60 -3.77 4.96
CA ASN A 120 -9.93 -4.40 5.16
C ASN A 120 -10.10 -5.73 4.39
N ARG A 121 -8.99 -6.45 4.26
CA ARG A 121 -8.83 -7.81 3.75
C ARG A 121 -7.82 -8.51 4.63
N MET A 122 -8.25 -9.45 5.46
CA MET A 122 -7.33 -10.19 6.33
C MET A 122 -6.22 -10.88 5.50
N PRO A 123 -5.01 -11.04 6.09
CA PRO A 123 -3.92 -11.70 5.43
C PRO A 123 -4.30 -13.14 5.06
N ARG A 124 -3.61 -13.70 4.07
CA ARG A 124 -3.91 -15.07 3.65
C ARG A 124 -3.50 -16.04 4.75
N GLY A 125 -4.47 -16.81 5.25
CA GLY A 125 -4.19 -17.87 6.20
C GLY A 125 -3.57 -19.13 5.58
N ILE A 126 -3.45 -19.21 4.25
CA ILE A 126 -2.82 -20.34 3.55
C ILE A 126 -1.93 -19.78 2.46
N LEU A 127 -0.63 -20.01 2.61
CA LEU A 127 0.42 -19.71 1.64
C LEU A 127 1.38 -20.92 1.54
N PRO A 128 1.97 -21.20 0.36
CA PRO A 128 1.56 -20.67 -0.93
C PRO A 128 0.11 -21.06 -1.27
N VAL A 129 -0.56 -20.23 -2.08
CA VAL A 129 -1.95 -20.46 -2.53
C VAL A 129 -1.99 -21.73 -3.38
N LYS A 130 -2.90 -22.65 -3.04
CA LYS A 130 -3.08 -23.93 -3.75
C LYS A 130 -4.17 -23.81 -4.83
N HIS A 131 -4.02 -24.52 -5.96
CA HIS A 131 -4.96 -24.48 -7.09
C HIS A 131 -6.42 -24.79 -6.72
N LYS A 132 -6.66 -25.71 -5.77
CA LYS A 132 -8.01 -26.08 -5.31
C LYS A 132 -8.74 -25.00 -4.51
N SER A 133 -8.10 -23.86 -4.23
CA SER A 133 -8.83 -22.72 -3.64
C SER A 133 -9.79 -22.15 -4.68
N SER A 134 -11.07 -21.99 -4.32
CA SER A 134 -12.12 -21.45 -5.19
C SER A 134 -11.73 -20.09 -5.80
N HIS A 135 -12.37 -19.70 -6.91
CA HIS A 135 -12.11 -18.44 -7.62
C HIS A 135 -12.37 -17.18 -6.78
N ASN A 136 -13.04 -17.33 -5.64
CA ASN A 136 -13.41 -16.22 -4.77
C ASN A 136 -12.37 -16.04 -3.65
N ILE A 137 -12.12 -14.78 -3.27
CA ILE A 137 -11.48 -14.47 -2.00
C ILE A 137 -12.33 -15.16 -0.93
N GLY A 138 -11.74 -16.13 -0.22
CA GLY A 138 -12.47 -16.91 0.77
C GLY A 138 -13.18 -15.98 1.76
N PRO A 139 -14.45 -16.24 2.11
CA PRO A 139 -15.27 -15.32 2.92
C PRO A 139 -14.58 -14.93 4.25
N GLY A 140 -13.77 -15.83 4.83
CA GLY A 140 -12.98 -15.55 6.04
C GLY A 140 -11.83 -14.54 5.87
N ARG A 141 -11.59 -13.99 4.67
CA ARG A 141 -10.66 -12.87 4.45
C ARG A 141 -11.37 -11.52 4.42
N LEU A 142 -12.68 -11.50 4.23
CA LEU A 142 -13.47 -10.27 4.20
C LEU A 142 -13.59 -9.73 5.61
N VAL A 143 -13.20 -8.47 5.79
CA VAL A 143 -13.38 -7.76 7.06
C VAL A 143 -14.70 -7.01 6.98
N TYR A 144 -15.74 -7.60 7.57
CA TYR A 144 -17.04 -6.95 7.63
C TYR A 144 -17.06 -5.90 8.75
N THR A 145 -17.53 -4.70 8.41
CA THR A 145 -17.76 -3.58 9.35
C THR A 145 -19.22 -3.15 9.35
N ASP A 146 -19.61 -2.36 10.34
CA ASP A 146 -20.83 -1.55 10.34
C ASP A 146 -20.45 -0.10 10.74
N PRO A 147 -21.38 0.87 10.72
CA PRO A 147 -21.05 2.25 11.09
C PRO A 147 -20.49 2.40 12.51
N ASP A 148 -20.89 1.55 13.45
CA ASP A 148 -20.42 1.65 14.83
C ASP A 148 -19.02 1.05 14.97
N ASP A 149 -18.75 -0.12 14.35
CA ASP A 149 -17.39 -0.68 14.27
C ASP A 149 -16.40 0.25 13.57
N PHE A 150 -16.82 0.93 12.49
CA PHE A 150 -15.95 1.91 11.83
C PHE A 150 -15.61 3.08 12.74
N VAL A 151 -16.56 3.55 13.56
CA VAL A 151 -16.29 4.58 14.56
C VAL A 151 -15.37 4.06 15.65
N GLU A 152 -15.53 2.82 16.11
CA GLU A 152 -14.60 2.20 17.08
C GLU A 152 -13.18 2.05 16.53
N LEU A 153 -13.03 1.71 15.25
CA LEU A 153 -11.74 1.77 14.57
C LEU A 153 -11.15 3.19 14.65
N ILE A 154 -11.91 4.22 14.29
CA ILE A 154 -11.41 5.60 14.30
C ILE A 154 -11.07 6.08 15.72
N LYS A 155 -11.86 5.71 16.74
CA LYS A 155 -11.52 5.95 18.16
C LYS A 155 -10.19 5.32 18.54
N PHE A 156 -10.00 4.04 18.20
CA PHE A 156 -8.76 3.34 18.47
C PHE A 156 -7.56 4.01 17.81
N LEU A 157 -7.71 4.44 16.55
CA LEU A 157 -6.66 5.12 15.82
C LEU A 157 -6.34 6.50 16.37
N GLU A 158 -7.35 7.25 16.80
CA GLU A 158 -7.20 8.55 17.43
C GLU A 158 -6.38 8.48 18.72
N GLU A 159 -6.79 7.59 19.62
CA GLU A 159 -6.18 7.43 20.94
C GLU A 159 -4.72 6.97 20.87
N ARG A 160 -4.34 6.22 19.82
CA ARG A 160 -3.02 5.58 19.73
C ARG A 160 -2.07 6.22 18.71
N TYR A 161 -2.59 6.72 17.60
CA TYR A 161 -1.76 7.10 16.45
C TYR A 161 -1.99 8.53 15.97
N PHE A 162 -3.24 9.00 15.81
CA PHE A 162 -3.48 10.33 15.23
C PHE A 162 -2.92 11.47 16.10
N SER A 163 -2.83 11.25 17.41
CA SER A 163 -2.24 12.17 18.37
C SER A 163 -0.69 12.18 18.36
N LYS A 164 -0.03 11.27 17.63
CA LYS A 164 1.43 11.24 17.54
C LYS A 164 1.95 12.48 16.78
N PRO A 165 3.02 13.13 17.25
CA PRO A 165 3.53 14.36 16.63
C PRO A 165 4.04 14.18 15.19
N ASN A 166 4.43 12.95 14.83
CA ASN A 166 4.85 12.58 13.48
C ASN A 166 3.73 11.91 12.66
N TYR A 167 2.47 11.93 13.11
CA TYR A 167 1.37 11.46 12.26
C TYR A 167 1.18 12.42 11.08
N PHE A 168 1.04 11.89 9.88
CA PHE A 168 0.94 12.69 8.66
C PHE A 168 -0.48 13.24 8.49
N HIS A 169 -0.56 14.55 8.28
CA HIS A 169 -1.80 15.29 8.13
C HIS A 169 -1.91 15.92 6.73
N ILE A 170 -3.13 16.01 6.22
CA ILE A 170 -3.48 16.78 5.03
C ILE A 170 -4.43 17.89 5.47
N ASN A 171 -4.03 19.15 5.27
CA ASN A 171 -4.80 20.32 5.72
C ASN A 171 -5.21 20.19 7.21
N GLU A 172 -4.24 19.84 8.07
CA GLU A 172 -4.43 19.62 9.52
C GLU A 172 -5.39 18.46 9.88
N MET A 173 -5.89 17.69 8.92
CA MET A 173 -6.67 16.48 9.17
C MET A 173 -5.77 15.24 9.12
N PRO A 174 -5.87 14.31 10.08
CA PRO A 174 -5.13 13.05 10.01
C PRO A 174 -5.46 12.34 8.69
N MET A 175 -4.43 11.89 7.98
CA MET A 175 -4.60 11.11 6.76
C MET A 175 -4.89 9.66 7.13
N PHE A 176 -5.96 9.09 6.59
CA PHE A 176 -6.27 7.67 6.72
C PHE A 176 -6.81 7.12 5.40
N SER A 177 -6.53 5.85 5.10
CA SER A 177 -6.95 5.25 3.83
C SER A 177 -7.59 3.89 4.02
N ILE A 178 -8.53 3.54 3.14
CA ILE A 178 -9.19 2.22 3.12
C ILE A 178 -8.73 1.47 1.87
N PHE A 179 -8.03 0.34 2.05
CA PHE A 179 -7.39 -0.40 0.96
C PHE A 179 -8.37 -0.91 -0.11
N ASP A 180 -9.39 -1.65 0.28
CA ASP A 180 -10.46 -2.11 -0.61
C ASP A 180 -11.72 -1.29 -0.34
N SER A 181 -11.65 -0.02 -0.75
CA SER A 181 -12.73 0.95 -0.59
C SER A 181 -13.99 0.54 -1.37
N THR A 182 -13.81 -0.16 -2.50
CA THR A 182 -14.91 -0.75 -3.27
C THR A 182 -15.66 -1.82 -2.47
N PHE A 183 -14.96 -2.68 -1.73
CA PHE A 183 -15.60 -3.64 -0.84
C PHE A 183 -16.33 -2.95 0.30
N PHE A 184 -15.72 -1.93 0.91
CA PHE A 184 -16.38 -1.13 1.96
C PHE A 184 -17.73 -0.58 1.48
N LEU A 185 -17.77 0.05 0.29
CA LEU A 185 -19.01 0.53 -0.32
C LEU A 185 -19.97 -0.59 -0.68
N ARG A 186 -19.49 -1.68 -1.29
CA ARG A 186 -20.34 -2.81 -1.68
C ARG A 186 -20.98 -3.49 -0.46
N GLN A 187 -20.23 -3.59 0.63
CA GLN A 187 -20.67 -4.28 1.84
C GLN A 187 -21.71 -3.47 2.61
N LEU A 188 -21.51 -2.16 2.76
CA LEU A 188 -22.40 -1.28 3.52
C LEU A 188 -23.55 -0.71 2.68
N GLY A 189 -23.34 -0.56 1.37
CA GLY A 189 -24.12 0.35 0.54
C GLY A 189 -23.75 1.82 0.80
N GLU A 190 -24.13 2.70 -0.14
CA GLU A 190 -23.78 4.13 -0.09
C GLU A 190 -24.24 4.80 1.22
N GLY A 191 -25.48 4.54 1.66
CA GLY A 191 -26.07 5.20 2.84
C GLY A 191 -25.36 4.85 4.16
N LEU A 192 -25.11 3.57 4.44
CA LEU A 192 -24.42 3.19 5.67
C LEU A 192 -22.93 3.53 5.61
N ALA A 193 -22.29 3.47 4.44
CA ALA A 193 -20.92 3.96 4.26
C ALA A 193 -20.83 5.46 4.57
N SER A 194 -21.76 6.26 4.04
CA SER A 194 -21.85 7.68 4.33
C SER A 194 -22.07 7.96 5.81
N LEU A 195 -23.01 7.24 6.45
CA LEU A 195 -23.26 7.36 7.88
C LEU A 195 -22.00 7.02 8.71
N ALA A 196 -21.27 5.96 8.36
CA ALA A 196 -20.05 5.55 9.03
C ALA A 196 -18.97 6.65 8.95
N ILE A 197 -18.71 7.16 7.75
CA ILE A 197 -17.69 8.18 7.50
C ILE A 197 -18.03 9.49 8.21
N HIS A 198 -19.28 9.94 8.15
CA HIS A 198 -19.70 11.18 8.81
C HIS A 198 -19.67 11.06 10.33
N LYS A 199 -20.14 9.95 10.91
CA LYS A 199 -20.01 9.70 12.36
C LYS A 199 -18.55 9.73 12.82
N ALA A 200 -17.64 9.14 12.05
CA ALA A 200 -16.21 9.15 12.32
C ALA A 200 -15.61 10.57 12.26
N LYS A 201 -15.90 11.32 11.19
CA LYS A 201 -15.46 12.72 11.06
C LYS A 201 -15.99 13.59 12.20
N ASP A 202 -17.25 13.42 12.58
CA ASP A 202 -17.87 14.17 13.69
C ASP A 202 -17.28 13.79 15.06
N TYR A 203 -16.92 12.52 15.25
CA TYR A 203 -16.18 12.10 16.45
C TYR A 203 -14.84 12.84 16.56
N LEU A 204 -14.06 12.90 15.49
CA LEU A 204 -12.77 13.60 15.48
C LEU A 204 -12.93 15.12 15.68
N ARG A 205 -13.97 15.73 15.10
CA ARG A 205 -14.32 17.14 15.37
C ARG A 205 -14.59 17.42 16.84
N ARG A 206 -15.33 16.53 17.51
CA ARG A 206 -15.57 16.64 18.97
C ARG A 206 -14.30 16.46 19.81
N LYS A 207 -13.28 15.78 19.27
CA LYS A 207 -11.94 15.64 19.88
C LYS A 207 -11.01 16.83 19.58
N GLY A 208 -11.43 17.78 18.74
CA GLY A 208 -10.66 18.98 18.41
C GLY A 208 -9.89 18.92 17.09
N TYR A 209 -10.01 17.84 16.31
CA TYR A 209 -9.45 17.77 14.96
C TYR A 209 -10.36 18.52 13.96
N PRO A 210 -9.84 19.11 12.88
CA PRO A 210 -10.69 19.70 11.83
C PRO A 210 -11.59 18.67 11.12
N GLY A 211 -11.15 17.40 11.10
CA GLY A 211 -11.86 16.30 10.46
C GLY A 211 -10.97 15.06 10.29
N LEU A 212 -11.23 14.29 9.24
CA LEU A 212 -10.43 13.15 8.79
C LEU A 212 -10.24 13.31 7.28
N HIS A 213 -9.00 13.23 6.78
CA HIS A 213 -8.79 13.14 5.34
C HIS A 213 -8.80 11.66 4.94
N LEU A 214 -9.93 11.19 4.43
CA LEU A 214 -10.15 9.78 4.10
C LEU A 214 -9.90 9.52 2.61
N ILE A 215 -8.95 8.63 2.32
CA ILE A 215 -8.59 8.24 0.95
C ILE A 215 -9.22 6.88 0.60
N ALA A 216 -9.96 6.84 -0.50
CA ALA A 216 -10.42 5.59 -1.10
C ALA A 216 -9.33 4.99 -1.98
N ILE A 217 -8.83 3.80 -1.61
CA ILE A 217 -7.85 3.07 -2.42
C ILE A 217 -8.57 2.05 -3.32
N ASN A 218 -8.10 1.94 -4.55
CA ASN A 218 -8.63 1.04 -5.59
C ASN A 218 -10.15 1.23 -5.84
N PRO A 219 -10.61 2.47 -6.13
CA PRO A 219 -12.00 2.71 -6.46
C PRO A 219 -12.35 2.01 -7.78
N ALA A 220 -13.32 1.11 -7.75
CA ALA A 220 -13.78 0.44 -8.96
C ALA A 220 -14.43 1.45 -9.91
N PRO A 221 -14.06 1.48 -11.20
CA PRO A 221 -14.64 2.41 -12.17
C PRO A 221 -16.18 2.38 -12.24
N ALA A 222 -16.80 1.23 -11.94
CA ALA A 222 -18.25 1.05 -11.97
C ALA A 222 -18.99 1.69 -10.78
N LYS A 223 -18.28 2.13 -9.73
CA LYS A 223 -18.85 2.76 -8.52
C LYS A 223 -18.18 4.10 -8.21
N ILE A 224 -17.46 4.66 -9.17
CA ILE A 224 -16.50 5.74 -8.91
C ILE A 224 -17.16 7.04 -8.42
N ASP A 225 -18.43 7.27 -8.79
CA ASP A 225 -19.24 8.43 -8.39
C ASP A 225 -19.86 8.28 -6.98
N GLU A 226 -19.88 7.06 -6.42
CA GLU A 226 -20.40 6.78 -5.07
C GLU A 226 -19.42 7.23 -3.98
N PHE A 227 -18.11 7.31 -4.27
CA PHE A 227 -17.09 7.63 -3.27
C PHE A 227 -17.22 9.05 -2.71
N MET A 228 -17.48 10.04 -3.56
CA MET A 228 -17.73 11.41 -3.10
C MET A 228 -18.99 11.48 -2.23
N LYS A 229 -20.08 10.81 -2.65
CA LYS A 229 -21.36 10.77 -1.92
C LYS A 229 -21.23 10.10 -0.56
N ALA A 230 -20.39 9.07 -0.47
CA ALA A 230 -20.06 8.40 0.80
C ALA A 230 -19.19 9.28 1.72
N GLY A 231 -18.60 10.36 1.23
CA GLY A 231 -17.84 11.32 2.04
C GLY A 231 -16.33 11.07 2.06
N PHE A 232 -15.76 10.33 1.10
CA PHE A 232 -14.32 10.29 0.88
C PHE A 232 -13.80 11.65 0.37
N ASP A 233 -12.58 12.02 0.74
CA ASP A 233 -11.98 13.32 0.40
C ASP A 233 -11.06 13.24 -0.82
N SER A 234 -10.56 12.04 -1.13
CA SER A 234 -9.69 11.79 -2.28
C SER A 234 -9.67 10.31 -2.64
N ILE A 235 -9.10 10.00 -3.79
CA ILE A 235 -8.90 8.64 -4.27
C ILE A 235 -7.45 8.39 -4.67
N SER A 236 -7.03 7.13 -4.61
CA SER A 236 -5.73 6.65 -5.08
C SER A 236 -5.81 5.15 -5.40
N HIS A 237 -4.69 4.56 -5.75
CA HIS A 237 -4.52 3.11 -5.87
C HIS A 237 -3.40 2.64 -4.96
N TYR A 238 -3.41 1.35 -4.62
CA TYR A 238 -2.25 0.70 -4.00
C TYR A 238 -1.23 0.45 -5.10
N VAL A 239 -1.29 -0.71 -5.76
CA VAL A 239 -0.61 -0.95 -7.03
C VAL A 239 -1.58 -0.65 -8.18
N TRP A 240 -1.18 0.21 -9.13
CA TRP A 240 -1.96 0.49 -10.35
C TRP A 240 -1.44 -0.24 -11.60
N LEU A 241 -0.58 -1.23 -11.41
CA LEU A 241 -0.19 -2.23 -12.39
C LEU A 241 -0.18 -3.60 -11.68
N PRO A 242 -0.39 -4.73 -12.37
CA PRO A 242 -0.42 -4.95 -13.80
C PRO A 242 -1.81 -4.68 -14.41
N ASP A 243 -2.00 -5.01 -15.68
CA ASP A 243 -3.32 -5.17 -16.29
C ASP A 243 -3.89 -6.55 -16.04
N TRP A 244 -4.82 -6.66 -15.11
CA TRP A 244 -5.48 -7.91 -14.77
C TRP A 244 -6.23 -8.59 -15.92
N LYS A 245 -6.57 -7.83 -16.99
CA LYS A 245 -7.19 -8.36 -18.21
C LYS A 245 -6.22 -8.45 -19.39
N GLY A 246 -4.94 -8.11 -19.18
CA GLY A 246 -3.89 -8.18 -20.18
C GLY A 246 -3.26 -9.56 -20.27
N GLU A 247 -2.19 -9.67 -21.06
CA GLU A 247 -1.40 -10.90 -21.23
C GLU A 247 -0.68 -11.31 -19.94
N TYR A 248 -0.18 -12.54 -19.89
CA TYR A 248 0.53 -13.07 -18.71
C TYR A 248 1.77 -12.24 -18.36
N GLN A 249 2.67 -12.08 -19.32
CA GLN A 249 3.89 -11.28 -19.19
C GLN A 249 3.63 -9.90 -19.78
N GLN A 250 3.79 -8.87 -18.96
CA GLN A 250 3.49 -7.50 -19.36
C GLN A 250 4.74 -6.65 -19.27
N ASP A 251 5.06 -5.97 -20.37
CA ASP A 251 6.21 -5.05 -20.42
C ASP A 251 5.98 -3.84 -19.51
N TYR A 252 6.91 -3.61 -18.59
CA TYR A 252 6.84 -2.52 -17.61
C TYR A 252 6.76 -1.14 -18.29
N GLY A 253 7.59 -0.88 -19.30
CA GLY A 253 7.60 0.41 -20.01
C GLY A 253 6.28 0.74 -20.71
N LYS A 254 5.62 -0.27 -21.29
CA LYS A 254 4.25 -0.11 -21.84
C LYS A 254 3.23 0.20 -20.74
N LEU A 255 3.31 -0.49 -19.59
CA LEU A 255 2.43 -0.24 -18.45
C LEU A 255 2.61 1.17 -17.89
N VAL A 256 3.84 1.66 -17.70
CA VAL A 256 4.13 3.02 -17.22
C VAL A 256 3.37 4.06 -18.05
N LYS A 257 3.46 3.98 -19.38
CA LYS A 257 2.76 4.90 -20.30
C LYS A 257 1.25 4.78 -20.18
N LYS A 258 0.72 3.55 -20.20
CA LYS A 258 -0.72 3.29 -20.10
C LYS A 258 -1.29 3.83 -18.79
N ARG A 259 -0.73 3.42 -17.66
CA ARG A 259 -1.24 3.72 -16.31
C ARG A 259 -1.20 5.21 -15.99
N SER A 260 -0.13 5.89 -16.39
CA SER A 260 -0.03 7.35 -16.20
C SER A 260 -1.14 8.12 -16.92
N SER A 261 -1.63 7.61 -18.06
CA SER A 261 -2.69 8.28 -18.84
C SER A 261 -4.09 8.16 -18.23
N GLU A 262 -4.29 7.21 -17.30
CA GLU A 262 -5.61 6.90 -16.74
C GLU A 262 -5.98 7.78 -15.54
N TRP A 263 -5.00 8.40 -14.87
CA TRP A 263 -5.17 9.14 -13.62
C TRP A 263 -6.18 10.28 -13.71
N LYS A 264 -6.09 11.11 -14.76
CA LYS A 264 -7.05 12.21 -14.96
C LYS A 264 -8.48 11.68 -15.10
N GLY A 265 -8.65 10.53 -15.77
CA GLY A 265 -9.95 9.89 -15.92
C GLY A 265 -10.56 9.43 -14.59
N PHE A 266 -9.75 9.06 -13.60
CA PHE A 266 -10.24 8.77 -12.25
C PHE A 266 -10.70 10.03 -11.51
N ALA A 267 -9.88 11.09 -11.55
CA ALA A 267 -10.25 12.37 -10.96
C ALA A 267 -11.55 12.92 -11.55
N ASP A 268 -11.63 13.02 -12.88
CA ASP A 268 -12.79 13.58 -13.59
C ASP A 268 -14.09 12.80 -13.29
N LYS A 269 -14.03 11.47 -13.25
CA LYS A 269 -15.23 10.63 -13.04
C LYS A 269 -15.68 10.56 -11.58
N SER A 270 -14.76 10.67 -10.63
CA SER A 270 -15.08 10.67 -9.20
C SER A 270 -15.49 12.05 -8.68
N GLY A 271 -15.03 13.11 -9.35
CA GLY A 271 -15.04 14.47 -8.82
C GLY A 271 -14.08 14.69 -7.65
N LEU A 272 -13.29 13.69 -7.27
CA LEU A 272 -12.35 13.73 -6.16
C LEU A 272 -10.92 13.94 -6.68
N THR A 273 -10.06 14.52 -5.85
CA THR A 273 -8.62 14.58 -6.11
C THR A 273 -8.07 13.16 -6.23
N TYR A 274 -7.34 12.89 -7.31
CA TYR A 274 -6.63 11.64 -7.51
C TYR A 274 -5.15 11.83 -7.16
N PHE A 275 -4.68 11.15 -6.12
CA PHE A 275 -3.25 11.08 -5.82
C PHE A 275 -2.65 9.87 -6.57
N PRO A 276 -1.70 10.08 -7.49
CA PRO A 276 -1.09 8.97 -8.21
C PRO A 276 -0.33 8.04 -7.27
N SER A 277 -0.45 6.74 -7.53
CA SER A 277 0.42 5.71 -6.96
C SER A 277 1.16 4.97 -8.07
N VAL A 278 2.47 4.82 -7.90
CA VAL A 278 3.37 4.13 -8.84
C VAL A 278 4.02 2.94 -8.15
N SER A 279 4.52 1.97 -8.92
CA SER A 279 5.24 0.82 -8.35
C SER A 279 6.46 0.45 -9.20
N PRO A 280 7.56 -0.03 -8.59
CA PRO A 280 8.74 -0.50 -9.33
C PRO A 280 8.50 -1.73 -10.20
N GLY A 281 7.48 -2.54 -9.88
CA GLY A 281 7.18 -3.78 -10.60
C GLY A 281 5.92 -4.46 -10.08
N TRP A 282 5.72 -5.72 -10.47
CA TRP A 282 4.71 -6.62 -9.91
C TRP A 282 4.99 -8.08 -10.30
N ASP A 283 5.05 -8.96 -9.30
CA ASP A 283 5.13 -10.41 -9.45
C ASP A 283 4.71 -11.10 -8.14
N ALA A 284 3.48 -11.60 -8.08
CA ALA A 284 2.95 -12.33 -6.93
C ALA A 284 3.26 -13.84 -6.94
N THR A 285 3.98 -14.35 -7.93
CA THR A 285 4.22 -15.80 -8.07
C THR A 285 4.97 -16.47 -6.91
N PRO A 286 5.76 -15.78 -6.05
CA PRO A 286 6.24 -16.38 -4.79
C PRO A 286 5.11 -16.88 -3.88
N ARG A 287 3.95 -16.22 -3.90
CA ARG A 287 2.77 -16.64 -3.12
C ARG A 287 2.01 -17.80 -3.76
N ALA A 288 2.42 -18.30 -4.93
CA ALA A 288 1.70 -19.29 -5.71
C ALA A 288 2.29 -20.70 -5.54
N ALA A 289 1.46 -21.74 -5.41
CA ALA A 289 1.98 -23.12 -5.39
C ALA A 289 2.62 -23.49 -6.74
N VAL A 290 3.60 -24.41 -6.71
CA VAL A 290 4.38 -24.81 -7.88
C VAL A 290 3.68 -25.85 -8.76
N LYS A 291 2.92 -26.78 -8.17
CA LYS A 291 2.31 -27.90 -8.89
C LYS A 291 1.08 -27.49 -9.71
N GLY A 292 1.12 -27.74 -11.01
CA GLY A 292 0.02 -27.56 -11.95
C GLY A 292 0.30 -26.44 -12.94
N TYR A 293 1.07 -26.73 -13.99
CA TYR A 293 1.45 -25.78 -15.04
C TYR A 293 0.27 -25.52 -15.99
N HIS A 294 -0.78 -24.89 -15.47
CA HIS A 294 -1.75 -24.17 -16.28
C HIS A 294 -1.96 -22.83 -15.60
N MET A 295 -1.58 -21.78 -16.34
CA MET A 295 -1.64 -20.37 -16.00
C MET A 295 -3.06 -20.03 -15.58
N THR A 296 -3.37 -20.18 -14.28
CA THR A 296 -4.66 -19.72 -13.80
C THR A 296 -4.63 -18.21 -13.92
N GLU A 297 -5.50 -17.64 -14.74
CA GLU A 297 -5.66 -16.20 -14.99
C GLU A 297 -6.23 -15.48 -13.76
N ARG A 298 -5.56 -15.66 -12.63
CA ARG A 298 -5.88 -15.09 -11.32
C ARG A 298 -4.64 -14.97 -10.45
N TYR A 299 -4.73 -14.07 -9.49
CA TYR A 299 -3.79 -13.98 -8.38
C TYR A 299 -3.65 -15.33 -7.64
N PRO A 300 -2.44 -15.73 -7.19
CA PRO A 300 -1.15 -15.07 -7.38
C PRO A 300 -0.35 -15.52 -8.62
N TRP A 301 -0.90 -16.37 -9.48
CA TRP A 301 -0.19 -16.87 -10.67
C TRP A 301 -0.16 -15.88 -11.83
N TRP A 302 -1.04 -14.88 -11.86
CA TRP A 302 -1.27 -13.99 -12.99
C TRP A 302 -1.59 -12.56 -12.54
N PRO A 303 -1.23 -11.54 -13.32
CA PRO A 303 -0.15 -11.52 -14.33
C PRO A 303 1.23 -11.35 -13.66
N VAL A 304 2.30 -11.38 -14.45
CA VAL A 304 3.67 -10.99 -14.06
C VAL A 304 4.12 -9.83 -14.94
N VAL A 305 4.78 -8.85 -14.32
CA VAL A 305 5.40 -7.73 -15.03
C VAL A 305 6.87 -8.04 -15.26
N VAL A 306 7.34 -7.78 -16.48
CA VAL A 306 8.71 -8.06 -16.93
C VAL A 306 9.35 -6.80 -17.48
N ASN A 307 10.68 -6.85 -17.64
CA ASN A 307 11.50 -5.73 -18.11
C ASN A 307 11.42 -4.51 -17.18
N GLU A 308 11.27 -4.72 -15.87
CA GLU A 308 11.38 -3.65 -14.90
C GLU A 308 12.81 -3.09 -14.90
N ASP A 309 12.91 -1.76 -14.86
CA ASP A 309 14.17 -1.03 -14.90
C ASP A 309 14.06 0.25 -14.04
N PRO A 310 15.06 0.57 -13.20
CA PRO A 310 15.04 1.78 -12.37
C PRO A 310 14.83 3.09 -13.13
N ALA A 311 15.30 3.21 -14.38
CA ALA A 311 15.09 4.41 -15.18
C ALA A 311 13.62 4.52 -15.64
N LEU A 312 12.97 3.41 -15.99
CA LEU A 312 11.54 3.40 -16.30
C LEU A 312 10.69 3.70 -15.06
N PHE A 313 11.10 3.23 -13.88
CA PHE A 313 10.44 3.58 -12.62
C PHE A 313 10.61 5.08 -12.30
N SER A 314 11.80 5.63 -12.53
CA SER A 314 12.06 7.07 -12.39
C SER A 314 11.16 7.90 -13.33
N ASP A 315 10.96 7.46 -14.59
CA ASP A 315 9.99 8.08 -15.52
C ASP A 315 8.56 7.98 -14.97
N PHE A 316 8.15 6.82 -14.43
CA PHE A 316 6.81 6.64 -13.90
C PHE A 316 6.53 7.58 -12.72
N LEU A 317 7.46 7.66 -11.76
CA LEU A 317 7.36 8.58 -10.63
C LEU A 317 7.42 10.05 -11.07
N SER A 318 8.25 10.39 -12.07
CA SER A 318 8.30 11.75 -12.62
C SER A 318 6.96 12.17 -13.25
N ARG A 319 6.27 11.24 -13.93
CA ARG A 319 4.90 11.48 -14.43
C ARG A 319 3.91 11.72 -13.30
N ALA A 320 4.00 10.93 -12.23
CA ALA A 320 3.16 11.09 -11.05
C ALA A 320 3.38 12.44 -10.36
N ILE A 321 4.65 12.84 -10.18
CA ILE A 321 5.03 14.15 -9.67
C ILE A 321 4.46 15.27 -10.55
N LYS A 322 4.62 15.17 -11.87
CA LYS A 322 4.07 16.15 -12.82
C LYS A 322 2.55 16.26 -12.71
N HIS A 323 1.83 15.13 -12.70
CA HIS A 323 0.38 15.11 -12.55
C HIS A 323 -0.04 15.82 -11.26
N THR A 324 0.60 15.48 -10.15
CA THR A 324 0.30 16.08 -8.85
C THR A 324 0.59 17.58 -8.82
N LYS A 325 1.68 18.05 -9.45
CA LYS A 325 1.96 19.49 -9.57
C LYS A 325 0.91 20.24 -10.37
N GLU A 326 0.36 19.61 -11.40
CA GLU A 326 -0.62 20.22 -12.31
C GLU A 326 -2.03 20.24 -11.71
N PHE A 327 -2.43 19.19 -11.01
CA PHE A 327 -3.84 18.96 -10.64
C PHE A 327 -4.14 18.94 -9.13
N ASN A 328 -3.14 18.78 -8.26
CA ASN A 328 -3.39 18.43 -6.86
C ASN A 328 -2.93 19.51 -5.87
N LYS A 329 -3.79 19.79 -4.88
CA LYS A 329 -3.45 20.50 -3.65
C LYS A 329 -4.03 19.73 -2.46
N PRO A 330 -3.19 19.21 -1.53
CA PRO A 330 -1.73 19.27 -1.53
C PRO A 330 -1.09 18.45 -2.66
N GLN A 331 0.19 18.72 -2.93
CA GLN A 331 0.98 17.95 -3.88
C GLN A 331 1.44 16.63 -3.24
N LEU A 332 0.67 15.57 -3.42
CA LEU A 332 0.95 14.23 -2.89
C LEU A 332 0.98 13.14 -3.98
N THR A 333 1.90 12.18 -3.83
CA THR A 333 1.94 10.93 -4.62
C THR A 333 2.42 9.77 -3.74
N PHE A 334 2.13 8.54 -4.16
CA PHE A 334 2.45 7.32 -3.44
C PHE A 334 3.32 6.37 -4.25
N ILE A 335 4.07 5.53 -3.54
CA ILE A 335 4.80 4.40 -4.09
C ILE A 335 4.30 3.12 -3.42
N ALA A 336 3.79 2.19 -4.21
CA ALA A 336 3.58 0.80 -3.81
C ALA A 336 4.77 -0.04 -4.28
N SER A 337 5.69 -0.42 -3.41
CA SER A 337 5.71 -0.16 -1.97
C SER A 337 7.14 -0.01 -1.47
N TRP A 338 7.31 0.24 -0.17
CA TRP A 338 8.60 0.14 0.48
C TRP A 338 9.14 -1.30 0.42
N ASN A 339 8.33 -2.30 0.79
CA ASN A 339 8.81 -3.65 1.13
C ASN A 339 7.86 -4.82 0.81
N GLU A 340 6.99 -4.76 -0.19
CA GLU A 340 6.13 -5.90 -0.58
C GLU A 340 6.89 -6.91 -1.46
N TRP A 341 7.89 -7.58 -0.87
CA TRP A 341 8.76 -8.54 -1.57
C TRP A 341 8.02 -9.72 -2.20
N SER A 342 7.00 -10.27 -1.53
CA SER A 342 6.27 -11.45 -2.00
C SER A 342 5.28 -11.15 -3.13
N GLU A 343 5.06 -9.87 -3.46
CA GLU A 343 4.38 -9.41 -4.69
C GLU A 343 5.29 -8.65 -5.66
N GLY A 344 6.60 -8.61 -5.39
CA GLY A 344 7.60 -8.10 -6.34
C GLY A 344 7.54 -6.59 -6.58
N HIS A 345 6.88 -5.82 -5.71
CA HIS A 345 6.86 -4.35 -5.78
C HIS A 345 7.44 -3.75 -4.50
N TYR A 346 8.73 -3.40 -4.51
CA TYR A 346 9.46 -2.92 -3.35
C TYR A 346 10.50 -1.87 -3.76
N LEU A 347 10.83 -0.95 -2.86
CA LEU A 347 11.91 0.03 -3.01
C LEU A 347 13.19 -0.43 -2.33
N GLU A 348 13.09 -1.30 -1.33
CA GLU A 348 14.24 -1.75 -0.56
C GLU A 348 15.35 -2.33 -1.46
N PRO A 349 16.63 -2.16 -1.08
CA PRO A 349 17.73 -2.63 -1.89
C PRO A 349 17.68 -4.15 -2.13
N ASP A 350 17.82 -4.56 -3.39
CA ASP A 350 17.82 -5.97 -3.79
C ASP A 350 19.17 -6.40 -4.39
N LYS A 351 19.34 -7.71 -4.60
CA LYS A 351 20.58 -8.27 -5.19
C LYS A 351 20.78 -7.93 -6.67
N ARG A 352 19.73 -7.53 -7.41
CA ARG A 352 19.78 -7.28 -8.85
C ARG A 352 20.18 -5.83 -9.17
N PHE A 353 19.58 -4.89 -8.45
CA PHE A 353 19.64 -3.45 -8.69
C PHE A 353 20.25 -2.68 -7.51
N GLY A 354 20.53 -3.32 -6.37
CA GLY A 354 21.08 -2.64 -5.20
C GLY A 354 20.18 -1.48 -4.79
N THR A 355 20.75 -0.28 -4.67
CA THR A 355 20.02 0.95 -4.30
C THR A 355 19.34 1.66 -5.47
N ALA A 356 19.37 1.12 -6.70
CA ALA A 356 18.94 1.87 -7.87
C ALA A 356 17.45 2.27 -7.86
N TRP A 357 16.56 1.48 -7.23
CA TRP A 357 15.16 1.89 -7.04
C TRP A 357 15.02 3.15 -6.18
N LEU A 358 15.80 3.25 -5.11
CA LEU A 358 15.85 4.41 -4.24
C LEU A 358 16.52 5.62 -4.93
N GLU A 359 17.57 5.37 -5.71
CA GLU A 359 18.21 6.42 -6.52
C GLU A 359 17.26 6.99 -7.57
N ALA A 360 16.40 6.16 -8.15
CA ALA A 360 15.33 6.57 -9.06
C ALA A 360 14.30 7.48 -8.38
N VAL A 361 13.95 7.23 -7.11
CA VAL A 361 13.11 8.14 -6.30
C VAL A 361 13.77 9.49 -6.14
N ARG A 362 15.03 9.50 -5.68
CA ARG A 362 15.80 10.73 -5.47
C ARG A 362 15.92 11.52 -6.76
N LYS A 363 16.22 10.86 -7.87
CA LYS A 363 16.32 11.47 -9.19
C LYS A 363 15.01 12.12 -9.62
N ALA A 364 13.90 11.38 -9.59
CA ALA A 364 12.59 11.91 -10.00
C ALA A 364 12.17 13.12 -9.14
N LYS A 365 12.48 13.09 -7.83
CA LYS A 365 12.21 14.21 -6.94
C LYS A 365 13.12 15.41 -7.24
N GLN A 366 14.41 15.19 -7.48
CA GLN A 366 15.36 16.24 -7.82
C GLN A 366 15.04 16.90 -9.16
N ASP A 367 14.72 16.12 -10.19
CA ASP A 367 14.38 16.65 -11.53
C ASP A 367 13.09 17.49 -11.51
N ALA A 368 12.28 17.39 -10.44
CA ALA A 368 11.06 18.17 -10.30
C ALA A 368 11.31 19.59 -9.76
N PHE A 369 12.43 19.84 -9.08
CA PHE A 369 12.79 21.14 -8.49
C PHE A 369 13.97 21.76 -9.24
#